data_AF-A0A6N7G1J6-F1
#
_entry.id   AF-A0A6N7G1J6-F1
#
_cell.length_a   1.000
_cell.length_b   1.000
_cell.length_c   1.000
_cell.angle_alpha   90.00
_cell.angle_beta   90.00
_cell.angle_gamma   90.00
#
_symmetry.space_group_name_H-M   'P 1'
#
loop_
_entity.id
_entity.type
_entity.pdbx_description
1 polymer ?
#
loop_
_entity_poly.entity_id
_entity_poly.type
_entity_poly.pdbx_seq_one_letter_code
_entity_poly.pdbx_strand_id
1 'polypeptide(L)' 'MFRDAEAVFRAHVGRPHWGKRHTFAAADLAATYPAWGQARAVRHAWDPEGCFLNDHLRALLG' A
#
# COMPACT_ATOMS: atom_id res chain seq x y z
N MET A 1 10.89 4.94 -17.46
CA MET A 1 9.89 4.09 -18.13
C MET A 1 8.74 3.67 -17.22
N PHE A 2 8.91 2.81 -16.21
CA PHE A 2 7.75 2.39 -15.37
C PHE A 2 7.12 3.56 -14.59
N ARG A 3 7.93 4.43 -13.97
CA ARG A 3 7.42 5.59 -13.23
C ARG A 3 6.58 6.52 -14.10
N ASP A 4 6.97 6.69 -15.36
CA ASP A 4 6.26 7.54 -16.32
C ASP A 4 4.88 6.96 -16.66
N ALA A 5 4.80 5.64 -16.87
CA ALA A 5 3.53 4.94 -17.06
C ALA A 5 2.66 4.99 -15.78
N GLU A 6 3.26 4.77 -14.61
CA GLU A 6 2.57 4.81 -13.33
C GLU A 6 1.99 6.21 -13.03
N ALA A 7 2.65 7.28 -13.45
CA ALA A 7 2.11 8.64 -13.35
C ALA A 7 0.79 8.80 -14.13
N VAL A 8 0.70 8.22 -15.34
CA VAL A 8 -0.54 8.22 -16.13
C VAL A 8 -1.64 7.42 -15.43
N PHE A 9 -1.31 6.27 -14.85
CA PHE A 9 -2.29 5.46 -14.11
C PHE A 9 -2.81 6.21 -12.88
N ARG A 10 -1.92 6.86 -12.12
CA ARG A 10 -2.28 7.66 -10.94
C ARG A 10 -3.20 8.83 -11.30
N ALA A 11 -2.96 9.51 -12.43
CA ALA A 11 -3.82 10.59 -12.91
C ALA A 11 -5.27 10.13 -13.18
N HIS A 12 -5.50 8.83 -13.39
CA HIS A 12 -6.81 8.22 -13.60
C HIS A 12 -7.27 7.40 -12.39
N VAL A 13 -6.77 7.71 -11.18
CA VAL A 13 -7.14 7.02 -9.93
C VAL A 13 -6.83 5.51 -9.97
N GLY A 14 -5.80 5.13 -10.74
CA GLY A 14 -5.33 3.77 -10.84
C GLY A 14 -4.81 3.24 -9.51
N ARG A 15 -5.15 1.99 -9.20
CA ARG A 15 -4.70 1.29 -8.00
C ARG A 15 -3.54 0.35 -8.32
N PRO A 16 -2.50 0.28 -7.47
CA PRO A 16 -1.40 -0.64 -7.71
C PRO A 16 -1.86 -2.08 -7.51
N HIS A 17 -1.28 -2.99 -8.27
CA HIS A 17 -1.44 -4.42 -8.04
C HIS A 17 -0.42 -4.87 -7.00
N TRP A 18 -0.87 -5.37 -5.84
CA TRP A 18 -0.02 -5.75 -4.70
C TRP A 18 1.11 -6.74 -5.05
N GLY A 19 0.84 -7.70 -5.93
CA GLY A 19 1.84 -8.68 -6.37
C GLY A 19 2.78 -8.23 -7.49
N LYS A 20 2.79 -6.94 -7.87
CA LYS A 20 3.61 -6.41 -8.99
C LYS A 20 4.32 -5.13 -8.59
N ARG A 21 5.27 -4.70 -9.43
CA ARG A 21 6.00 -3.43 -9.24
C ARG A 21 5.01 -2.26 -9.14
N HIS A 22 5.21 -1.42 -8.12
CA HIS A 22 4.61 -0.10 -7.96
C HIS A 22 5.54 0.78 -7.11
N THR A 23 5.32 2.09 -7.12
CA THR A 23 6.06 3.04 -6.28
C THR A 23 5.22 3.73 -5.21
N PHE A 24 3.99 3.24 -4.99
CA PHE A 24 3.12 3.72 -3.91
C PHE A 24 3.79 3.62 -2.54
N ALA A 25 3.73 4.72 -1.80
CA ALA A 25 4.05 4.78 -0.38
C ALA A 25 2.78 4.63 0.48
N ALA A 26 2.94 4.46 1.79
CA ALA A 26 1.83 4.33 2.74
C ALA A 26 0.80 5.48 2.61
N ALA A 27 1.26 6.72 2.41
CA ALA A 27 0.38 7.88 2.23
C ALA A 27 -0.42 7.83 0.93
N ASP A 28 0.19 7.39 -0.18
CA ASP A 28 -0.51 7.20 -1.45
C ASP A 28 -1.64 6.17 -1.29
N LEU A 29 -1.34 5.05 -0.61
CA LEU A 29 -2.29 3.97 -0.37
C LEU A 29 -3.42 4.41 0.57
N ALA A 30 -3.11 5.20 1.60
CA ALA A 30 -4.10 5.78 2.50
C ALA A 30 -5.11 6.67 1.77
N ALA A 31 -4.65 7.50 0.83
CA ALA A 31 -5.52 8.32 0.00
C ALA A 31 -6.34 7.49 -1.00
N THR A 32 -5.79 6.36 -1.47
CA THR A 32 -6.39 5.52 -2.53
C THR A 32 -7.45 4.55 -1.99
N TYR A 33 -7.26 4.04 -0.77
CA TYR A 33 -8.10 3.03 -0.14
C TYR A 33 -8.85 3.62 1.06
N PRO A 34 -10.16 3.92 0.95
CA PRO A 34 -10.92 4.55 2.03
C PRO A 34 -10.89 3.79 3.36
N ALA A 35 -10.82 2.46 3.30
CA ALA A 35 -10.75 1.58 4.48
C ALA A 35 -9.31 1.30 4.95
N TRP A 36 -8.31 2.08 4.51
CA TRP A 36 -6.89 1.83 4.81
C TRP A 36 -6.61 1.74 6.31
N GLY A 37 -7.12 2.70 7.08
CA GLY A 37 -6.95 2.72 8.54
C GLY A 37 -7.58 1.49 9.22
N GLN A 38 -8.77 1.09 8.77
CA GLN A 38 -9.46 -0.10 9.29
C GLN A 38 -8.68 -1.38 8.97
N ALA A 39 -8.16 -1.51 7.74
CA ALA A 39 -7.34 -2.65 7.35
C ALA A 39 -6.06 -2.75 8.20
N ARG A 40 -5.37 -1.63 8.44
CA ARG A 40 -4.19 -1.59 9.32
C ARG A 40 -4.55 -1.91 10.77
N ALA A 41 -5.69 -1.44 11.27
CA ALA A 41 -6.14 -1.74 12.63
C ALA A 41 -6.45 -3.22 12.82
N VAL A 42 -7.15 -3.86 11.86
CA VAL A 42 -7.40 -5.31 11.88
C VAL A 42 -6.08 -6.08 11.85
N ARG A 43 -5.15 -5.74 10.95
CA ARG A 43 -3.83 -6.37 10.90
C ARG A 43 -3.10 -6.24 12.24
N HIS A 44 -3.05 -5.04 12.83
CA HIS A 44 -2.37 -4.82 14.10
C HIS A 44 -3.02 -5.61 15.26
N ALA A 45 -4.34 -5.77 15.27
CA ALA A 45 -5.02 -6.53 16.31
C ALA A 45 -4.68 -8.03 16.30
N TRP A 46 -4.44 -8.60 15.12
CA TRP A 46 -4.13 -10.03 14.95
C TRP A 46 -2.63 -10.34 14.83
N ASP A 47 -1.81 -9.34 14.51
CA ASP A 47 -0.35 -9.45 14.40
C ASP A 47 0.31 -8.20 14.99
N PRO A 48 0.27 -8.02 16.33
CA PRO A 48 0.79 -6.83 16.99
C PRO A 48 2.31 -6.69 16.85
N GLU A 49 3.03 -7.81 16.77
CA GLU A 49 4.50 -7.83 16.62
C GLU A 49 4.94 -7.75 15.14
N GLY A 50 4.01 -7.89 14.19
CA GLY A 50 4.30 -7.80 12.77
C GLY A 50 5.10 -9.00 12.24
N CYS A 51 4.86 -10.19 12.78
CA CYS A 51 5.50 -11.45 12.40
C CYS A 51 5.24 -11.80 10.93
N PHE A 52 4.12 -11.36 10.36
CA PHE A 52 3.77 -11.62 8.96
C PHE A 52 4.16 -10.48 8.01
N LEU A 53 4.84 -9.43 8.50
CA LEU A 53 5.28 -8.30 7.68
C LEU A 53 6.73 -8.47 7.24
N ASN A 54 6.93 -8.65 5.93
CA ASN A 54 8.24 -8.43 5.29
C ASN A 54 8.56 -6.93 5.19
N ASP A 55 9.79 -6.57 4.79
CA ASP A 55 10.24 -5.18 4.73
C ASP A 55 9.36 -4.29 3.84
N HIS A 56 8.89 -4.83 2.71
CA HIS A 56 7.99 -4.12 1.82
C HIS A 56 6.66 -3.79 2.50
N LEU A 57 6.02 -4.78 3.11
CA LEU A 57 4.76 -4.58 3.82
C LEU A 57 4.94 -3.76 5.08
N ARG A 58 6.10 -3.81 5.76
CA ARG A 58 6.40 -2.97 6.92
C ARG A 58 6.49 -1.50 6.53
N ALA A 59 7.06 -1.17 5.37
CA ALA A 59 7.11 0.20 4.86
C ALA A 59 5.72 0.76 4.47
N LEU A 60 4.76 -0.11 4.13
CA LEU A 60 3.41 0.29 3.73
C LEU A 60 2.41 0.27 4.89
N LEU A 61 2.38 -0.82 5.65
CA LEU A 61 1.36 -1.15 6.64
C LEU A 61 1.83 -0.97 8.10
N GLY A 62 3.14 -0.91 8.32
CA GLY A 62 3.76 -0.72 9.63
C GLY A 62 3.32 0.56 10.32
#